data_AF-A0A926ALH4-F1
#
_entry.id   AF-A0A926ALH4-F1
#
_cell.length_a   1.000
_cell.length_b   1.000
_cell.length_c   1.000
_cell.angle_alpha   90.00
_cell.angle_beta   90.00
_cell.angle_gamma   90.00
#
_symmetry.space_group_name_H-M   'P 1'
#
loop_
_entity.id
_entity.type
_entity.pdbx_description
1 polymer ?
#
loop_
_entity_poly.entity_id
_entity_poly.type
_entity_poly.pdbx_seq_one_letter_code
_entity_poly.pdbx_strand_id
1 'polypeptide(L)'
;MQQSFTDLTDSEWEVIQKIVDNKRKIKHEKRIIFNAILWILTTGSQWRNMESRFPPWQSVYYHFRQWKKVGVMEELLDFLAIRARITAGRAAYPSVMTTSWALAIDSQTVKIV
;
A
#
# COMPACT_ATOMS: atom_id res chain seq x y z
N MET A 1 -2.67 18.48 9.15
CA MET A 1 -1.37 18.00 8.63
C MET A 1 -1.61 17.51 7.21
N GLN A 2 -1.19 18.26 6.20
CA GLN A 2 -1.25 17.76 4.81
C GLN A 2 -0.20 16.66 4.68
N GLN A 3 -0.63 15.42 4.47
CA GLN A 3 0.31 14.35 4.14
C GLN A 3 0.82 14.64 2.73
N SER A 4 2.11 14.94 2.60
CA SER A 4 2.75 15.13 1.30
C SER A 4 2.92 13.75 0.65
N PHE A 5 2.21 13.52 -0.46
CA PHE A 5 2.44 12.33 -1.27
C PHE A 5 3.89 12.32 -1.79
N THR A 6 4.55 11.18 -1.62
CA THR A 6 5.87 10.90 -2.20
C THR A 6 5.78 9.64 -3.05
N ASP A 7 6.34 9.71 -4.27
CA ASP A 7 6.44 8.54 -5.13
C ASP A 7 7.30 7.44 -4.48
N LEU A 8 6.97 6.17 -4.76
CA LEU A 8 7.75 5.04 -4.27
C LEU A 8 9.17 5.09 -4.81
N THR A 9 10.16 4.91 -3.94
CA THR A 9 11.57 4.69 -4.30
C THR A 9 11.76 3.32 -4.94
N ASP A 10 12.85 3.15 -5.71
CA ASP A 10 13.13 1.88 -6.39
C ASP A 10 13.23 0.70 -5.40
N SER A 11 13.89 0.91 -4.26
CA SER A 11 14.03 -0.09 -3.21
C SER A 11 12.69 -0.49 -2.57
N GLU A 12 11.74 0.45 -2.44
CA GLU A 12 10.38 0.12 -1.97
C GLU A 12 9.63 -0.67 -3.03
N TRP A 13 9.78 -0.25 -4.28
CA TRP A 13 9.14 -0.93 -5.40
C TRP A 13 9.61 -2.38 -5.51
N GLU A 14 10.89 -2.67 -5.27
CA GLU A 14 11.41 -4.06 -5.29
C GLU A 14 10.73 -4.98 -4.28
N VAL A 15 10.43 -4.48 -3.07
CA VAL A 15 9.71 -5.26 -2.04
C VAL A 15 8.26 -5.48 -2.47
N ILE A 16 7.59 -4.41 -2.91
CA ILE A 16 6.19 -4.43 -3.34
C ILE A 16 6.01 -5.33 -4.55
N GLN A 17 6.95 -5.29 -5.50
CA GLN A 17 6.90 -6.09 -6.72
C GLN A 17 6.87 -7.59 -6.43
N LYS A 18 7.52 -8.06 -5.36
CA LYS A 18 7.49 -9.47 -4.93
C LYS A 18 6.10 -9.89 -4.44
N ILE A 19 5.38 -8.99 -3.78
CA ILE A 19 4.01 -9.21 -3.29
C ILE A 19 3.00 -9.10 -4.46
N VAL A 20 3.28 -8.21 -5.40
CA VAL A 20 2.43 -7.85 -6.54
C VAL A 20 2.66 -8.76 -7.76
N ASP A 21 3.34 -9.90 -7.61
CA ASP A 21 3.69 -10.80 -8.72
C ASP A 21 2.47 -11.57 -9.27
N ASN A 22 1.56 -10.80 -9.87
CA ASN A 22 0.52 -11.27 -10.72
C ASN A 22 1.14 -11.36 -12.13
N LYS A 23 1.28 -12.58 -12.64
CA LYS A 23 1.90 -12.97 -13.94
C LYS A 23 1.21 -12.37 -15.18
N ARG A 24 0.29 -11.42 -15.00
CA ARG A 24 -0.50 -10.82 -16.06
C ARG A 24 0.25 -9.63 -16.65
N LYS A 25 0.43 -9.63 -17.98
CA LYS A 25 0.96 -8.46 -18.71
C LYS A 25 0.00 -7.29 -18.50
N ILE A 26 0.47 -6.25 -17.81
CA ILE A 26 -0.26 -5.00 -17.64
C ILE A 26 0.29 -4.01 -18.67
N LYS A 27 -0.60 -3.25 -19.32
CA LYS A 27 -0.25 -2.26 -20.35
C LYS A 27 0.53 -1.07 -19.77
N HIS A 28 0.31 -0.76 -18.50
CA HIS A 28 0.99 0.28 -17.75
C HIS A 28 1.93 -0.34 -16.72
N GLU A 29 3.03 0.37 -16.42
CA GLU A 29 3.95 -0.05 -15.38
C GLU A 29 3.22 -0.17 -14.04
N LYS A 30 3.37 -1.32 -13.36
CA LYS A 30 2.71 -1.62 -12.09
C LYS A 30 3.01 -0.56 -11.03
N ARG A 31 4.23 -0.02 -11.05
CA ARG A 31 4.69 1.06 -10.17
C ARG A 31 3.85 2.32 -10.32
N ILE A 32 3.56 2.74 -11.55
CA ILE A 32 2.78 3.95 -11.83
C ILE A 32 1.35 3.78 -11.29
N ILE A 33 0.76 2.59 -11.44
CA ILE A 33 -0.56 2.28 -10.89
C ILE A 33 -0.53 2.34 -9.36
N PHE A 34 0.51 1.81 -8.72
CA PHE A 34 0.67 1.90 -7.27
C PHE A 34 0.84 3.34 -6.78
N ASN A 35 1.68 4.13 -7.45
CA ASN A 35 1.84 5.55 -7.13
C ASN A 35 0.51 6.30 -7.26
N ALA A 36 -0.29 6.01 -8.28
CA ALA A 36 -1.62 6.60 -8.45
C ALA A 36 -2.56 6.23 -7.28
N ILE A 37 -2.56 4.98 -6.85
CA ILE A 37 -3.37 4.52 -5.70
C ILE A 37 -2.91 5.22 -4.42
N LEU A 38 -1.59 5.27 -4.17
CA LEU A 38 -1.03 5.93 -2.99
C LEU A 38 -1.33 7.42 -2.98
N TRP A 39 -1.29 8.09 -4.14
CA TRP A 39 -1.66 9.49 -4.27
C TRP A 39 -3.13 9.71 -3.86
N ILE A 40 -4.05 8.87 -4.33
CA ILE A 40 -5.46 8.94 -3.96
C ILE A 40 -5.65 8.70 -2.46
N LEU A 41 -4.99 7.69 -1.89
CA LEU A 41 -5.11 7.35 -0.47
C LEU A 41 -4.54 8.44 0.45
N THR A 42 -3.45 9.08 0.02
CA THR A 42 -2.79 10.15 0.79
C THR A 42 -3.53 11.48 0.69
N THR A 43 -3.99 11.82 -0.51
CA THR A 43 -4.65 13.12 -0.79
C THR A 43 -6.13 13.09 -0.41
N GLY A 44 -6.76 11.91 -0.38
CA GLY A 44 -8.21 11.76 -0.20
C GLY A 44 -9.03 12.25 -1.41
N SER A 45 -8.36 12.49 -2.55
CA SER A 45 -9.01 12.96 -3.77
C SER A 45 -9.98 11.93 -4.35
N GLN A 46 -11.01 12.40 -5.04
CA GLN A 46 -11.92 11.51 -5.76
C GLN A 46 -11.17 10.85 -6.93
N TRP A 47 -11.46 9.57 -7.18
CA TRP A 47 -10.88 8.80 -8.31
C TRP A 47 -11.02 9.51 -9.67
N ARG A 48 -12.12 10.25 -9.88
CA ARG A 48 -12.39 10.99 -11.12
C ARG A 48 -11.54 12.26 -11.27
N ASN A 49 -11.02 12.79 -10.17
CA ASN A 49 -10.20 14.00 -10.13
C ASN A 49 -8.70 13.67 -10.08
N MET A 50 -8.33 12.49 -10.55
CA MET A 50 -6.94 12.07 -10.59
C MET A 50 -6.15 12.90 -11.60
N GLU A 51 -4.91 13.23 -11.24
CA GLU A 51 -4.01 14.01 -12.09
C GLU A 51 -3.72 13.28 -13.42
N SER A 52 -3.56 14.06 -14.49
CA SER A 52 -3.34 13.55 -15.85
C SER A 52 -2.03 12.78 -16.05
N ARG A 53 -1.08 12.87 -15.11
CA ARG A 53 0.15 12.07 -15.13
C ARG A 53 -0.09 10.58 -14.88
N PHE A 54 -1.23 10.22 -14.29
CA PHE A 54 -1.55 8.83 -13.97
C PHE A 54 -2.39 8.17 -15.07
N PRO A 55 -2.35 6.82 -15.19
CA PRO A 55 -3.21 6.07 -16.10
C PRO A 55 -4.69 6.34 -15.83
N PRO A 56 -5.61 6.05 -16.77
CA PRO A 56 -7.04 6.25 -16.57
C PRO A 56 -7.54 5.65 -15.24
N TRP A 57 -8.34 6.42 -14.50
CA TRP A 57 -8.80 6.03 -13.15
C TRP A 57 -9.53 4.69 -13.12
N GLN A 58 -10.20 4.27 -14.21
CA GLN A 58 -10.85 2.96 -14.27
C GLN A 58 -9.83 1.81 -14.18
N SER A 59 -8.70 1.96 -14.86
CA SER A 59 -7.61 0.98 -14.82
C SER A 59 -7.00 0.90 -13.43
N VAL A 60 -6.72 2.06 -12.83
CA VAL A 60 -6.15 2.14 -11.48
C VAL A 60 -7.10 1.51 -10.46
N TYR A 61 -8.39 1.85 -10.53
CA TYR A 61 -9.42 1.29 -9.65
C TYR A 61 -9.59 -0.23 -9.82
N TYR A 62 -9.52 -0.73 -11.06
CA TYR A 62 -9.56 -2.18 -11.32
C TYR A 62 -8.43 -2.89 -10.57
N HIS A 63 -7.20 -2.42 -10.69
CA HIS A 63 -6.05 -3.01 -10.01
C HIS A 63 -6.14 -2.88 -8.49
N PHE A 64 -6.53 -1.70 -7.98
CA PHE A 64 -6.79 -1.50 -6.56
C PHE A 64 -7.79 -2.53 -6.01
N ARG A 65 -8.89 -2.78 -6.73
CA ARG A 65 -9.90 -3.76 -6.32
C ARG A 65 -9.35 -5.18 -6.31
N GLN A 66 -8.53 -5.57 -7.28
CA GLN A 66 -7.92 -6.90 -7.30
C GLN A 66 -6.92 -7.07 -6.14
N TRP A 67 -6.05 -6.09 -5.90
CA TRP A 67 -5.06 -6.15 -4.83
C TRP A 67 -5.69 -6.08 -3.45
N LYS A 68 -6.76 -5.31 -3.28
CA LYS A 68 -7.54 -5.30 -2.04
C LYS A 68 -8.16 -6.66 -1.73
N LYS A 69 -8.63 -7.40 -2.73
CA LYS A 69 -9.16 -8.76 -2.53
C LYS A 69 -8.11 -9.78 -2.09
N VAL A 70 -6.86 -9.55 -2.46
CA VAL A 70 -5.73 -10.45 -2.15
C VAL A 70 -5.03 -10.05 -0.85
N GLY A 71 -5.41 -8.93 -0.21
CA GLY A 71 -4.80 -8.44 1.03
C GLY A 71 -3.53 -7.61 0.83
N VAL A 72 -3.03 -7.48 -0.40
CA VAL A 72 -1.78 -6.76 -0.74
C VAL A 72 -1.78 -5.30 -0.27
N MET A 73 -2.96 -4.66 -0.26
CA MET A 73 -3.08 -3.26 0.16
C MET A 73 -2.87 -3.07 1.67
N GLU A 74 -3.21 -4.06 2.49
CA GLU A 74 -3.06 -3.99 3.95
C GLU A 74 -1.59 -4.10 4.33
N GLU A 75 -0.89 -5.10 3.78
CA GLU A 75 0.55 -5.27 3.96
C GLU A 75 1.35 -4.03 3.51
N LEU A 76 0.95 -3.43 2.38
CA LEU A 76 1.60 -2.22 1.87
C LEU A 76 1.40 -1.03 2.82
N LEU A 77 0.17 -0.81 3.29
CA LEU A 77 -0.15 0.30 4.18
C LEU A 77 0.59 0.17 5.51
N ASP A 78 0.68 -1.05 6.05
CA ASP A 78 1.45 -1.32 7.27
C ASP A 78 2.94 -1.04 7.07
N PHE A 79 3.52 -1.53 5.96
CA PHE A 79 4.92 -1.26 5.62
C PHE A 79 5.21 0.24 5.50
N LEU A 80 4.37 0.99 4.79
CA LEU A 80 4.51 2.43 4.64
C LEU A 80 4.31 3.18 5.96
N ALA A 81 3.36 2.76 6.79
CA ALA A 81 3.12 3.36 8.09
C ALA A 81 4.30 3.17 9.05
N ILE A 82 4.91 1.98 9.07
CA ILE A 82 6.12 1.68 9.84
C ILE A 82 7.27 2.56 9.35
N ARG A 83 7.49 2.63 8.03
CA ARG A 83 8.57 3.44 7.46
C ARG A 83 8.39 4.93 7.74
N ALA A 84 7.19 5.47 7.55
CA ALA A 84 6.88 6.87 7.85
C ALA A 84 7.16 7.21 9.32
N ARG A 85 6.95 6.25 10.24
CA ARG A 85 7.34 6.40 11.65
C ARG A 85 8.84 6.41 11.86
N ILE A 86 9.57 5.47 11.25
CA ILE A 86 11.03 5.39 11.33
C ILE A 86 11.67 6.67 10.79
N THR A 87 11.22 7.16 9.62
CA THR A 87 11.71 8.41 9.01
C THR A 87 11.39 9.63 9.90
N ALA A 88 10.27 9.61 10.62
CA ALA A 88 9.92 10.64 11.59
C ALA A 88 10.65 10.50 12.94
N GLY A 89 11.62 9.59 13.07
CA GLY A 89 12.38 9.33 14.31
C GLY A 89 11.54 8.67 15.41
N ARG A 90 10.42 8.04 15.07
CA ARG A 90 9.52 7.35 16.01
C ARG A 90 9.75 5.84 15.96
N ALA A 91 9.37 5.14 17.04
CA ALA A 91 9.39 3.69 17.07
C ALA A 91 8.57 3.09 15.91
N ALA A 92 9.09 2.00 15.32
CA ALA A 92 8.52 1.33 14.15
C ALA A 92 7.02 1.00 14.32
N TYR A 93 6.64 0.59 15.54
CA TYR A 93 5.26 0.33 15.91
C TYR A 93 4.80 1.37 16.96
N PRO A 94 3.57 1.91 16.86
CA PRO A 94 3.01 2.70 17.95
C PRO A 94 2.88 1.86 19.23
N SER A 95 3.02 2.48 20.41
CA SER A 95 2.96 1.78 21.71
C SER A 95 1.66 0.99 21.90
N VAL A 96 0.53 1.51 21.42
CA VAL A 96 -0.79 0.86 21.41
C VAL A 96 -0.86 -0.35 20.47
N MET A 97 -0.01 -0.38 19.45
CA MET A 97 0.04 -1.41 18.40
C MET A 97 1.02 -2.54 18.76
N THR A 98 2.08 -2.29 19.53
CA THR A 98 2.90 -3.36 20.13
C THR A 98 2.07 -4.30 21.01
N THR A 99 1.11 -3.78 21.78
CA THR A 99 0.28 -4.61 22.66
C THR A 99 -0.91 -5.23 21.93
N SER A 100 -1.55 -4.52 20.99
CA SER A 100 -2.73 -5.02 20.27
C SER A 100 -2.37 -5.96 19.10
N TRP A 101 -1.27 -5.69 18.38
CA TRP A 101 -0.87 -6.50 17.23
C TRP A 101 -0.13 -7.78 17.63
N ALA A 102 0.64 -7.78 18.73
CA ALA A 102 1.19 -9.03 19.30
C ALA A 102 0.08 -9.99 19.75
N LEU A 103 -1.03 -9.47 20.28
CA LEU A 103 -2.24 -10.25 20.58
C LEU A 103 -3.00 -10.68 19.31
N ALA A 104 -2.96 -9.88 18.24
CA ALA A 104 -3.60 -10.22 16.97
C ALA A 104 -2.81 -11.27 16.16
N ILE A 105 -1.47 -11.29 16.25
CA ILE A 105 -0.63 -12.35 15.66
C ILE A 105 -0.91 -13.70 16.33
N ASP A 106 -1.12 -13.75 17.64
CA ASP A 106 -1.51 -14.98 18.34
C ASP A 106 -2.96 -15.42 18.00
N SER A 107 -3.76 -14.54 17.40
CA SER A 107 -5.16 -14.80 17.03
C SER A 107 -5.34 -15.42 15.62
N GLN A 108 -4.28 -15.49 14.81
CA GLN A 108 -4.29 -16.22 13.53
C GLN A 108 -3.31 -17.39 13.51
N THR A 109 -3.40 -18.27 14.50
CA THR A 109 -3.03 -19.67 14.28
C THR A 109 -4.14 -20.33 13.48
N VAL A 110 -3.94 -20.45 12.16
CA VAL A 110 -4.75 -21.31 11.31
C VAL A 110 -4.78 -22.69 11.97
N LYS A 111 -5.94 -23.09 12.50
CA LYS A 111 -6.20 -24.45 12.94
C LYS A 111 -6.12 -25.34 11.71
N ILE A 112 -4.98 -26.00 11.52
CA ILE A 112 -4.87 -27.14 10.63
C ILE A 112 -5.47 -28.32 11.40
N VAL A 113 -6.71 -28.67 11.06
CA VAL A 113 -7.33 -29.97 11.36
C VAL A 113 -7.82 -30.53 10.04
#